data_AF-A0A416SA21-F1
#
_entry.id   AF-A0A416SA21-F1
#
_cell.length_a   1.000
_cell.length_b   1.000
_cell.length_c   1.000
_cell.angle_alpha   90.00
_cell.angle_beta   90.00
_cell.angle_gamma   90.00
#
_symmetry.space_group_name_H-M   'P 1'
#
loop_
_entity.id
_entity.type
_entity.pdbx_description
1 polymer ?
#
loop_
_entity_poly.entity_id
_entity_poly.type
_entity_poly.pdbx_seq_one_letter_code
_entity_poly.pdbx_strand_id
1 'polypeptide(L)'
;MLWICLTAWAGLFIWYFRMRKKAEDHKLVRRIFCLAATGFIAGTALCLPIGVRKVSGDEKAELQLERGALGSQPTEEKLEVSVGNQKPERITLSVPARAYSAEEIEEAFSAAIEALDEIILGENLSFHTVNRNMDLVTEIPGSPVALSWETDRPLLIDSRGLLSDEIPEEGVEVTLKAELELQGETTEYIRKVQVYPPEIKGRDAVLRALKKAVEKENEAHPEETAYYLPETLNGETVTWSKVPDLTGLELMALAAAAGAVCWAAKGKEQEKERQKREEQMLRDYPEIVSKMVLLLGAGLGMRKVLERIAVDYRKNLALGGQKRFAYEEIVFTCQEMENGVSEQEAYQRMGMRMGTGAYRSLAVLLTQNLKKGSKGLLELLKQESQEAFEERRRQAKTTGEKASTKLLLPMGMMLAVVLVILTVPAFLSFYA
;
A
#
# COMPACT_ATOMS: atom_id res chain seq x y z
N MET A 1 42.47 13.47 2.20
CA MET A 1 41.98 12.68 3.35
C MET A 1 42.49 13.17 4.71
N LEU A 2 43.79 13.51 4.85
CA LEU A 2 44.39 14.05 6.09
C LEU A 2 43.67 15.27 6.69
N TRP A 3 43.19 16.20 5.84
CA TRP A 3 42.45 17.39 6.29
C TRP A 3 41.10 17.05 6.95
N ILE A 4 40.40 16.04 6.44
CA ILE A 4 39.10 15.59 6.98
C ILE A 4 39.29 14.94 8.35
N CYS A 5 40.37 14.15 8.52
CA CYS A 5 40.75 13.56 9.80
C CYS A 5 41.12 14.62 10.84
N LEU A 6 41.83 15.68 10.44
CA LEU A 6 42.17 16.80 11.33
C LEU A 6 40.93 17.57 11.78
N THR A 7 39.98 17.83 10.88
CA THR A 7 38.71 18.49 11.25
C THR A 7 37.84 17.62 12.15
N ALA A 8 37.85 16.30 11.96
CA ALA A 8 37.14 15.35 12.82
C ALA A 8 37.76 15.29 14.22
N TRP A 9 39.10 15.27 14.33
CA TRP A 9 39.81 15.34 15.62
C TRP A 9 39.51 16.63 16.38
N ALA A 10 39.52 17.77 15.69
CA ALA A 10 39.17 19.05 16.28
C ALA A 10 37.71 19.06 16.80
N GLY A 11 36.76 18.54 16.01
CA GLY A 11 35.35 18.43 16.42
C GLY A 11 35.14 17.53 17.63
N LEU A 12 35.81 16.38 17.69
CA LEU A 12 35.71 15.41 18.79
C LEU A 12 36.33 15.96 20.08
N PHE A 13 37.43 16.73 19.98
CA PHE A 13 38.03 17.44 21.12
C PHE A 13 37.16 18.58 21.63
N ILE A 14 36.58 19.38 20.73
CA ILE A 14 35.67 20.47 21.07
C ILE A 14 34.41 19.90 21.76
N TRP A 15 33.86 18.80 21.23
CA TRP A 15 32.73 18.11 21.83
C TRP A 15 33.06 17.56 23.22
N TYR A 16 34.22 16.90 23.39
CA TYR A 16 34.68 16.39 24.68
C TYR A 16 34.81 17.50 25.73
N PHE A 17 35.46 18.61 25.39
CA PHE A 17 35.61 19.74 26.31
C PHE A 17 34.28 20.41 26.65
N ARG A 18 33.36 20.50 25.69
CA ARG A 18 32.02 21.07 25.90
C ARG A 18 31.15 20.18 26.79
N MET A 19 31.18 18.86 26.59
CA MET A 19 30.43 17.90 27.39
C MET A 19 31.04 17.69 28.79
N ARG A 20 32.37 17.74 28.92
CA ARG A 20 33.05 17.71 30.22
C ARG A 20 32.60 18.86 31.12
N LYS A 21 32.33 20.05 30.57
CA LYS A 21 31.90 21.22 31.36
C LYS A 21 30.43 21.18 31.81
N LYS A 22 29.61 20.30 31.22
CA LYS A 22 28.13 20.32 31.36
C LYS A 22 27.56 19.07 32.05
N ALA A 23 28.33 17.99 32.15
CA ALA A 23 27.87 16.71 32.69
C ALA A 23 28.35 16.51 34.14
N GLU A 24 27.45 16.12 35.05
CA GLU A 24 27.76 15.80 36.45
C GLU A 24 28.65 14.55 36.59
N ASP A 25 28.63 13.64 35.60
CA ASP A 25 29.28 12.34 35.68
C ASP A 25 30.49 12.22 34.72
N HIS A 26 31.65 12.71 35.18
CA HIS A 26 32.88 12.77 34.39
C HIS A 26 33.42 11.41 33.95
N LYS A 27 33.11 10.32 34.66
CA LYS A 27 33.60 8.97 34.34
C LYS A 27 32.98 8.43 33.06
N LEU A 28 31.69 8.71 32.81
CA LEU A 28 30.98 8.23 31.63
C LEU A 28 31.45 8.93 30.35
N VAL A 29 31.59 10.26 30.41
CA VAL A 29 32.10 11.07 29.27
C VAL A 29 33.53 10.67 28.88
N ARG A 30 34.37 10.34 29.87
CA ARG A 30 35.75 9.88 29.62
C ARG A 30 35.79 8.48 28.99
N ARG A 31 34.89 7.57 29.37
CA ARG A 31 34.78 6.23 28.74
C ARG A 31 34.29 6.32 27.30
N ILE A 32 33.29 7.17 27.02
CA ILE A 32 32.78 7.39 25.66
C ILE A 32 33.86 8.01 24.77
N PHE A 33 34.62 8.98 25.27
CA PHE A 33 35.74 9.57 24.54
C PHE A 33 36.86 8.56 24.28
N CYS A 34 37.23 7.74 25.27
CA CYS A 34 38.24 6.69 25.08
C CYS A 34 37.77 5.64 24.05
N LEU A 35 36.52 5.20 24.09
CA LEU A 35 35.96 4.26 23.13
C LEU A 35 35.93 4.83 21.70
N ALA A 36 35.52 6.09 21.55
CA ALA A 36 35.52 6.79 20.27
C ALA A 36 36.95 7.00 19.74
N ALA A 37 37.90 7.36 20.61
CA ALA A 37 39.30 7.52 20.25
C ALA A 37 39.97 6.19 19.85
N THR A 38 39.69 5.09 20.58
CA THR A 38 40.22 3.77 20.21
C THR A 38 39.63 3.25 18.91
N GLY A 39 38.33 3.47 18.67
CA GLY A 39 37.68 3.12 17.41
C GLY A 39 38.25 3.90 16.21
N PHE A 40 38.56 5.19 16.41
CA PHE A 40 39.13 6.02 15.36
C PHE A 40 40.62 5.71 15.11
N ILE A 41 41.41 5.47 16.16
CA ILE A 41 42.82 5.05 16.04
C ILE A 41 42.92 3.70 15.32
N ALA A 42 42.06 2.74 15.66
CA ALA A 42 41.98 1.45 14.97
C ALA A 42 41.57 1.62 13.50
N GLY A 43 40.61 2.52 13.21
CA GLY A 43 40.22 2.87 11.83
C GLY A 43 41.35 3.52 11.03
N THR A 44 42.15 4.39 11.65
CA THR A 44 43.33 5.00 10.99
C THR A 44 44.49 4.04 10.82
N ALA A 45 44.70 3.10 11.75
CA ALA A 45 45.72 2.06 11.63
C ALA A 45 45.38 1.04 10.54
N LEU A 46 44.09 0.74 10.33
CA LEU A 46 43.62 -0.14 9.25
C LEU A 46 43.68 0.54 7.87
N CYS A 47 43.63 1.88 7.82
CA CYS A 47 43.77 2.65 6.57
C CYS A 47 45.21 3.02 6.21
N LEU A 48 46.21 2.65 7.03
CA LEU A 48 47.62 3.00 6.83
C LEU A 48 48.49 2.00 6.03
N PRO A 49 47.98 0.88 5.45
CA PRO A 49 48.71 0.15 4.42
C PRO A 49 47.99 0.15 3.05
N ILE A 50 47.36 1.25 2.65
CA ILE A 50 47.05 1.48 1.22
C ILE A 50 47.62 2.83 0.84
N GLY A 51 48.78 2.81 0.18
CA GLY A 51 49.34 3.98 -0.47
C GLY A 51 50.65 4.47 0.12
N VAL A 52 51.67 3.60 0.18
CA VAL A 52 53.03 3.94 -0.29
C VAL A 52 53.72 2.63 -0.72
N ARG A 53 53.31 2.05 -1.86
CA ARG A 53 54.27 1.23 -2.62
C ARG A 53 55.12 2.25 -3.37
N LYS A 54 56.24 2.59 -2.75
CA LYS A 54 57.26 3.45 -3.33
C LYS A 54 57.72 2.74 -4.61
N VAL A 55 57.27 3.23 -5.76
CA VAL A 55 57.86 2.89 -7.06
C VAL A 55 59.26 3.46 -7.01
N SER A 56 60.16 2.63 -6.49
CA SER A 56 61.59 2.86 -6.54
C SER A 56 61.98 2.70 -8.00
N GLY A 57 62.55 3.78 -8.53
CA GLY A 57 63.50 3.83 -9.64
C GLY A 57 63.47 2.72 -10.67
N ASP A 58 63.22 3.17 -11.90
CA ASP A 58 63.66 2.53 -13.13
C ASP A 58 62.80 1.37 -13.62
N GLU A 59 61.66 1.72 -14.23
CA GLU A 59 61.13 0.95 -15.35
C GLU A 59 60.14 1.81 -16.13
N LYS A 60 60.66 2.47 -17.17
CA LYS A 60 59.88 3.07 -18.25
C LYS A 60 59.42 2.01 -19.26
N ALA A 61 59.20 0.78 -18.80
CA ALA A 61 58.77 -0.35 -19.62
C ALA A 61 57.38 -0.80 -19.11
N GLU A 62 56.37 -0.46 -19.92
CA GLU A 62 55.05 -1.12 -19.94
C GLU A 62 54.17 -1.04 -18.68
N LEU A 63 53.55 0.13 -18.46
CA LEU A 63 52.36 0.24 -17.62
C LEU A 63 51.16 -0.39 -18.37
N GLN A 64 50.98 -1.70 -18.24
CA GLN A 64 49.83 -2.44 -18.79
C GLN A 64 48.71 -2.51 -17.74
N LEU A 65 47.48 -2.17 -18.12
CA LEU A 65 46.29 -2.34 -17.28
C LEU A 65 45.75 -3.77 -17.45
N GLU A 66 45.54 -4.49 -16.34
CA GLU A 66 44.87 -5.79 -16.39
C GLU A 66 43.39 -5.59 -16.72
N ARG A 67 42.90 -6.31 -17.74
CA ARG A 67 41.46 -6.33 -18.04
C ARG A 67 40.73 -7.16 -17.00
N GLY A 68 39.46 -6.82 -16.73
CA GLY A 68 38.58 -7.63 -15.88
C GLY A 68 38.46 -9.08 -16.37
N ALA A 69 38.06 -9.97 -15.46
CA ALA A 69 37.84 -11.40 -15.74
C ALA A 69 36.90 -11.62 -16.94
N LEU A 70 37.01 -12.77 -17.59
CA LEU A 70 36.24 -13.14 -18.78
C LEU A 70 34.72 -12.94 -18.54
N GLY A 71 34.06 -12.15 -19.40
CA GLY A 71 32.62 -11.85 -19.28
C GLY A 71 32.22 -10.84 -18.19
N SER A 72 33.17 -10.22 -17.48
CA SER A 72 32.85 -9.21 -16.45
C SER A 72 32.50 -7.83 -17.03
N GLN A 73 31.80 -7.02 -16.22
CA GLN A 73 31.47 -5.63 -16.57
C GLN A 73 32.74 -4.78 -16.74
N PRO A 74 32.74 -3.77 -17.63
CA PRO A 74 33.89 -2.87 -17.81
C PRO A 74 34.31 -2.23 -16.48
N THR A 75 35.61 -2.25 -16.19
CA THR A 75 36.15 -1.70 -14.94
C THR A 75 36.63 -0.27 -15.17
N GLU A 76 36.23 0.67 -14.31
CA GLU A 76 36.68 2.06 -14.38
C GLU A 76 38.01 2.25 -13.63
N GLU A 77 39.07 2.60 -14.36
CA GLU A 77 40.39 2.89 -13.80
C GLU A 77 40.71 4.38 -13.86
N LYS A 78 41.17 4.94 -12.74
CA LYS A 78 41.50 6.38 -12.62
C LYS A 78 43.00 6.57 -12.68
N LEU A 79 43.46 7.21 -13.75
CA LEU A 79 44.89 7.45 -14.01
C LEU A 79 45.20 8.95 -13.99
N GLU A 80 46.42 9.29 -13.58
CA GLU A 80 46.94 10.66 -13.64
C GLU A 80 47.96 10.74 -14.77
N VAL A 81 47.63 11.49 -15.82
CA VAL A 81 48.41 11.59 -17.05
C VAL A 81 49.02 12.98 -17.15
N SER A 82 50.32 13.06 -17.42
CA SER A 82 51.01 14.31 -17.76
C SER A 82 51.61 14.18 -19.16
N VAL A 83 51.13 14.99 -20.09
CA VAL A 83 51.67 15.03 -21.48
C VAL A 83 52.68 16.17 -21.59
N GLY A 84 53.95 15.82 -21.78
CA GLY A 84 55.05 16.80 -21.91
C GLY A 84 55.31 17.59 -20.63
N ASN A 85 55.36 18.92 -20.73
CA ASN A 85 55.61 19.84 -19.61
C ASN A 85 54.32 20.37 -18.93
N GLN A 86 53.17 19.77 -19.23
CA GLN A 86 51.89 20.18 -18.66
C GLN A 86 51.67 19.56 -17.27
N LYS A 87 50.83 20.22 -16.46
CA LYS A 87 50.48 19.71 -15.13
C LYS A 87 49.71 18.38 -15.27
N PRO A 88 49.94 17.40 -14.37
CA PRO A 88 49.23 16.13 -14.42
C PRO A 88 47.72 16.35 -14.28
N GLU A 89 46.94 15.68 -15.13
CA GLU A 89 45.47 15.73 -15.14
C GLU A 89 44.91 14.31 -14.96
N ARG A 90 43.78 14.20 -14.23
CA ARG A 90 43.19 12.89 -13.91
C ARG A 90 42.13 12.53 -14.92
N ILE A 91 42.29 11.37 -15.55
CA ILE A 91 41.33 10.79 -16.48
C ILE A 91 40.79 9.46 -15.92
N THR A 92 39.53 9.16 -16.20
CA THR A 92 38.94 7.86 -15.92
C THR A 92 38.83 7.10 -17.24
N LEU A 93 39.47 5.94 -17.32
CA LEU A 93 39.40 5.04 -18.46
C LEU A 93 38.49 3.86 -18.11
N SER A 94 37.54 3.56 -19.00
CA SER A 94 36.75 2.32 -18.91
C SER A 94 37.54 1.21 -19.61
N VAL A 95 38.03 0.25 -18.84
CA VAL A 95 38.79 -0.90 -19.33
C VAL A 95 37.79 -2.05 -19.53
N PRO A 96 37.43 -2.41 -20.77
CA PRO A 96 36.52 -3.51 -21.02
C PRO A 96 37.19 -4.84 -20.65
N ALA A 97 36.38 -5.81 -20.20
CA ALA A 97 36.84 -7.17 -19.92
C ALA A 97 37.49 -7.81 -21.15
N ARG A 98 38.26 -8.87 -20.91
CA ARG A 98 38.82 -9.68 -22.00
C ARG A 98 37.67 -10.29 -22.81
N ALA A 99 37.66 -10.05 -24.12
CA ALA A 99 36.77 -10.73 -25.05
C ALA A 99 37.29 -12.14 -25.33
N TYR A 100 36.39 -13.07 -25.65
CA TYR A 100 36.78 -14.40 -26.09
C TYR A 100 37.45 -14.28 -27.46
N SER A 101 38.51 -15.04 -27.68
CA SER A 101 39.04 -15.23 -29.04
C SER A 101 38.09 -16.11 -29.85
N ALA A 102 38.17 -16.05 -31.19
CA ALA A 102 37.33 -16.88 -32.06
C ALA A 102 37.48 -18.38 -31.75
N GLU A 103 38.71 -18.83 -31.45
CA GLU A 103 38.99 -20.22 -31.04
C GLU A 103 38.32 -20.57 -29.70
N GLU A 104 38.34 -19.67 -28.71
CA GLU A 104 37.67 -19.88 -27.42
C GLU A 104 36.13 -19.84 -27.54
N ILE A 105 35.57 -19.10 -28.51
CA ILE A 105 34.13 -19.09 -28.81
C ILE A 105 33.71 -20.42 -29.41
N GLU A 106 34.45 -20.93 -30.41
CA GLU A 106 34.18 -22.24 -31.01
C GLU A 106 34.28 -23.38 -29.98
N GLU A 107 35.26 -23.31 -29.07
CA GLU A 107 35.40 -24.28 -27.97
C GLU A 107 34.22 -24.19 -26.98
N ALA A 108 33.79 -22.98 -26.62
CA ALA A 108 32.64 -22.77 -25.75
C ALA A 108 31.33 -23.25 -26.38
N PHE A 109 31.13 -23.03 -27.69
CA PHE A 109 29.97 -23.56 -28.40
C PHE A 109 29.99 -25.08 -28.50
N SER A 110 31.14 -25.67 -28.80
CA SER A 110 31.28 -27.14 -28.88
C SER A 110 30.99 -27.78 -27.52
N ALA A 111 31.55 -27.25 -26.45
CA ALA A 111 31.29 -27.71 -25.08
C ALA A 111 29.81 -27.51 -24.68
N ALA A 112 29.19 -26.40 -25.07
CA ALA A 112 27.78 -26.14 -24.82
C ALA A 112 26.88 -27.15 -25.57
N ILE A 113 27.16 -27.45 -26.83
CA ILE A 113 26.41 -28.44 -27.63
C ILE A 113 26.50 -29.83 -27.00
N GLU A 114 27.69 -30.25 -26.57
CA GLU A 114 27.87 -31.53 -25.88
C GLU A 114 27.10 -31.59 -24.55
N ALA A 115 27.12 -30.51 -23.76
CA ALA A 115 26.36 -30.43 -22.52
C ALA A 115 24.84 -30.42 -22.76
N LEU A 116 24.37 -29.74 -23.81
CA LEU A 116 22.96 -29.68 -24.15
C LEU A 116 22.39 -31.08 -24.42
N ASP A 117 23.13 -31.96 -25.07
CA ASP A 117 22.67 -33.33 -25.36
C ASP A 117 22.28 -34.12 -24.10
N GLU A 118 22.91 -33.84 -22.96
CA GLU A 118 22.56 -34.46 -21.68
C GLU A 118 21.46 -33.69 -20.95
N ILE A 119 21.53 -32.35 -20.93
CA ILE A 119 20.62 -31.50 -20.15
C ILE A 119 19.18 -31.61 -20.69
N ILE A 120 18.99 -31.53 -22.00
CA ILE A 120 17.65 -31.39 -22.59
C ILE A 120 16.77 -32.62 -22.38
N LEU A 121 17.36 -33.80 -22.13
CA LEU A 121 16.62 -35.03 -21.84
C LEU A 121 15.85 -34.92 -20.52
N GLY A 122 16.36 -34.18 -19.54
CA GLY A 122 15.77 -34.07 -18.21
C GLY A 122 15.55 -35.45 -17.58
N GLU A 123 14.28 -35.81 -17.33
CA GLU A 123 13.90 -37.12 -16.78
C GLU A 123 13.61 -38.20 -17.86
N ASN A 124 13.75 -37.87 -19.15
CA ASN A 124 13.46 -38.80 -20.24
C ASN A 124 14.63 -39.76 -20.47
N LEU A 125 14.32 -41.02 -20.81
CA LEU A 125 15.33 -42.05 -21.04
C LEU A 125 16.08 -41.88 -22.36
N SER A 126 15.43 -41.32 -23.38
CA SER A 126 16.05 -41.10 -24.70
C SER A 126 15.25 -40.10 -25.54
N PHE A 127 15.89 -39.57 -26.59
CA PHE A 127 15.25 -38.73 -27.60
C PHE A 127 14.19 -39.46 -28.44
N HIS A 128 14.19 -40.79 -28.46
CA HIS A 128 13.20 -41.59 -29.18
C HIS A 128 11.96 -41.89 -28.35
N THR A 129 11.95 -41.53 -27.07
CA THR A 129 10.79 -41.74 -26.18
C THR A 129 10.75 -40.63 -25.15
N VAL A 130 10.19 -39.49 -25.56
CA VAL A 130 9.97 -38.32 -24.69
C VAL A 130 8.50 -38.29 -24.27
N ASN A 131 8.22 -38.63 -23.02
CA ASN A 131 6.87 -38.62 -22.45
C ASN A 131 6.80 -37.81 -21.14
N ARG A 132 7.85 -37.06 -20.85
CA ARG A 132 7.94 -36.08 -19.77
C ARG A 132 8.48 -34.77 -20.33
N ASN A 133 8.19 -33.68 -19.62
CA ASN A 133 8.68 -32.36 -19.99
C ASN A 133 10.21 -32.39 -20.18
N MET A 134 10.67 -31.73 -21.24
CA MET A 134 12.08 -31.55 -21.56
C MET A 134 12.63 -30.31 -20.87
N ASP A 135 13.94 -30.28 -20.60
CA ASP A 135 14.59 -29.15 -19.94
C ASP A 135 15.23 -28.21 -20.99
N LEU A 136 14.43 -27.32 -21.56
CA LEU A 136 14.89 -26.34 -22.55
C LEU A 136 15.48 -25.11 -21.85
N VAL A 137 16.71 -25.25 -21.34
CA VAL A 137 17.41 -24.20 -20.60
C VAL A 137 17.78 -23.00 -21.48
N THR A 138 17.70 -21.79 -20.92
CA THR A 138 18.16 -20.55 -21.59
C THR A 138 19.61 -20.20 -21.26
N GLU A 139 20.17 -20.81 -20.21
CA GLU A 139 21.56 -20.64 -19.76
C GLU A 139 22.07 -21.98 -19.20
N ILE A 140 23.31 -22.36 -19.53
CA ILE A 140 23.95 -23.56 -18.98
C ILE A 140 24.81 -23.15 -17.78
N PRO A 141 24.66 -23.80 -16.60
CA PRO A 141 25.47 -23.49 -15.43
C PRO A 141 26.97 -23.55 -15.72
N GLY A 142 27.66 -22.43 -15.55
CA GLY A 142 29.11 -22.32 -15.79
C GLY A 142 29.52 -22.07 -17.25
N SER A 143 28.57 -21.93 -18.17
CA SER A 143 28.82 -21.53 -19.56
C SER A 143 28.48 -20.06 -19.80
N PRO A 144 29.25 -19.32 -20.61
CA PRO A 144 28.94 -17.95 -21.01
C PRO A 144 27.93 -17.85 -22.16
N VAL A 145 27.50 -18.98 -22.72
CA VAL A 145 26.63 -19.05 -23.91
C VAL A 145 25.17 -18.85 -23.53
N ALA A 146 24.50 -17.92 -24.20
CA ALA A 146 23.06 -17.72 -24.09
C ALA A 146 22.29 -18.59 -25.09
N LEU A 147 21.10 -19.05 -24.72
CA LEU A 147 20.29 -19.98 -25.53
C LEU A 147 18.88 -19.45 -25.74
N SER A 148 18.37 -19.60 -26.95
CA SER A 148 16.95 -19.41 -27.28
C SER A 148 16.40 -20.57 -28.09
N TRP A 149 15.18 -21.02 -27.77
CA TRP A 149 14.58 -22.22 -28.34
C TRP A 149 13.42 -21.93 -29.28
N GLU A 150 13.39 -22.66 -30.38
CA GLU A 150 12.30 -22.74 -31.34
C GLU A 150 11.91 -24.21 -31.60
N THR A 151 10.66 -24.42 -31.96
CA THR A 151 10.07 -25.75 -32.21
C THR A 151 9.23 -25.69 -33.48
N ASP A 152 9.29 -26.74 -34.30
CA ASP A 152 8.47 -26.86 -35.50
C ASP A 152 6.99 -27.17 -35.18
N ARG A 153 6.69 -27.65 -33.96
CA ARG A 153 5.33 -27.96 -33.49
C ARG A 153 5.03 -27.37 -32.10
N PRO A 154 4.80 -26.05 -32.00
CA PRO A 154 4.57 -25.35 -30.74
C PRO A 154 3.29 -25.76 -29.98
N LEU A 155 2.34 -26.41 -30.65
CA LEU A 155 1.12 -26.93 -30.02
C LEU A 155 1.34 -28.25 -29.26
N LEU A 156 2.43 -28.97 -29.57
CA LEU A 156 2.75 -30.26 -28.97
C LEU A 156 3.81 -30.14 -27.88
N ILE A 157 4.84 -29.32 -28.12
CA ILE A 157 5.86 -28.95 -27.12
C ILE A 157 6.07 -27.44 -27.20
N ASP A 158 6.04 -26.75 -26.07
CA ASP A 158 6.30 -25.31 -26.05
C ASP A 158 7.81 -25.00 -25.98
N SER A 159 8.19 -23.72 -26.11
CA SER A 159 9.60 -23.29 -26.05
C SER A 159 10.24 -23.43 -24.67
N ARG A 160 9.50 -23.90 -23.66
CA ARG A 160 9.98 -24.24 -22.31
C ARG A 160 10.10 -25.75 -22.12
N GLY A 161 9.75 -26.55 -23.12
CA GLY A 161 9.80 -28.02 -23.06
C GLY A 161 8.58 -28.67 -22.42
N LEU A 162 7.46 -27.96 -22.24
CA LEU A 162 6.23 -28.55 -21.70
C LEU A 162 5.46 -29.31 -22.79
N LEU A 163 5.12 -30.56 -22.49
CA LEU A 163 4.33 -31.40 -23.40
C LEU A 163 2.83 -31.11 -23.27
N SER A 164 2.15 -31.10 -24.41
CA SER A 164 0.70 -30.95 -24.51
C SER A 164 -0.04 -32.28 -24.38
N ASP A 165 -1.30 -32.20 -23.95
CA ASP A 165 -2.23 -33.33 -23.88
C ASP A 165 -2.78 -33.74 -25.26
N GLU A 166 -2.52 -32.94 -26.30
CA GLU A 166 -2.99 -33.17 -27.67
C GLU A 166 -2.07 -34.09 -28.50
N ILE A 167 -0.98 -34.59 -27.90
CA ILE A 167 -0.05 -35.49 -28.58
C ILE A 167 -0.77 -36.83 -28.87
N PRO A 168 -0.67 -37.38 -30.11
CA PRO A 168 -1.18 -38.71 -30.43
C PRO A 168 -0.47 -39.84 -29.67
N GLU A 169 -1.19 -40.91 -29.33
CA GLU A 169 -0.65 -42.11 -28.63
C GLU A 169 0.44 -42.83 -29.44
N GLU A 170 0.41 -42.72 -30.77
CA GLU A 170 1.41 -43.30 -31.68
C GLU A 170 2.76 -42.57 -31.60
N GLY A 171 2.79 -41.39 -30.97
CA GLY A 171 3.93 -40.51 -30.89
C GLY A 171 4.18 -39.72 -32.16
N VAL A 172 4.85 -38.58 -32.03
CA VAL A 172 5.08 -37.63 -33.12
C VAL A 172 6.53 -37.13 -33.08
N GLU A 173 7.23 -37.14 -34.23
CA GLU A 173 8.59 -36.60 -34.34
C GLU A 173 8.54 -35.07 -34.40
N VAL A 174 9.19 -34.38 -33.47
CA VAL A 174 9.29 -32.92 -33.36
C VAL A 174 10.75 -32.49 -33.49
N THR A 175 11.00 -31.36 -34.16
CA THR A 175 12.35 -30.80 -34.31
C THR A 175 12.51 -29.61 -33.38
N LEU A 176 13.48 -29.71 -32.47
CA LEU A 176 13.90 -28.64 -31.58
C LEU A 176 15.12 -27.95 -32.16
N LYS A 177 15.09 -26.62 -32.19
CA LYS A 177 16.19 -25.78 -32.62
C LYS A 177 16.56 -24.82 -31.50
N ALA A 178 17.80 -24.85 -31.05
CA ALA A 178 18.36 -23.82 -30.18
C ALA A 178 19.33 -22.95 -30.96
N GLU A 179 19.24 -21.64 -30.76
CA GLU A 179 20.24 -20.67 -31.19
C GLU A 179 21.13 -20.34 -29.98
N LEU A 180 22.44 -20.60 -30.14
CA LEU A 180 23.47 -20.33 -29.15
C LEU A 180 24.13 -19.01 -29.53
N GLU A 181 24.17 -18.06 -28.61
CA GLU A 181 24.80 -16.75 -28.82
C GLU A 181 25.93 -16.51 -27.82
N LEU A 182 27.10 -16.09 -28.33
CA LEU A 182 28.21 -15.61 -27.53
C LEU A 182 28.92 -14.46 -28.24
N GLN A 183 28.91 -13.26 -27.63
CA GLN A 183 29.57 -12.06 -28.17
C GLN A 183 29.13 -11.67 -29.60
N GLY A 184 27.88 -11.94 -29.97
CA GLY A 184 27.31 -11.60 -31.27
C GLY A 184 27.59 -12.62 -32.38
N GLU A 185 28.39 -13.64 -32.11
CA GLU A 185 28.48 -14.85 -32.94
C GLU A 185 27.36 -15.80 -32.52
N THR A 186 26.74 -16.47 -33.50
CA THR A 186 25.68 -17.44 -33.25
C THR A 186 25.96 -18.78 -33.92
N THR A 187 25.50 -19.86 -33.28
CA THR A 187 25.48 -21.20 -33.87
C THR A 187 24.16 -21.89 -33.57
N GLU A 188 23.78 -22.84 -34.42
CA GLU A 188 22.51 -23.56 -34.28
C GLU A 188 22.74 -24.97 -33.77
N TYR A 189 21.92 -25.37 -32.82
CA TYR A 189 21.78 -26.74 -32.36
C TYR A 189 20.42 -27.28 -32.78
N ILE A 190 20.39 -28.38 -33.53
CA ILE A 190 19.15 -28.98 -34.05
C ILE A 190 19.06 -30.42 -33.57
N ARG A 191 17.96 -30.77 -32.89
CA ARG A 191 17.71 -32.12 -32.39
C ARG A 191 16.28 -32.57 -32.72
N LYS A 192 16.16 -33.78 -33.25
CA LYS A 192 14.86 -34.44 -33.48
C LYS A 192 14.50 -35.32 -32.30
N VAL A 193 13.27 -35.20 -31.83
CA VAL A 193 12.75 -35.94 -30.67
C VAL A 193 11.40 -36.55 -30.97
N GLN A 194 11.15 -37.77 -30.50
CA GLN A 194 9.86 -38.44 -30.63
C GLN A 194 9.07 -38.22 -29.33
N VAL A 195 8.05 -37.36 -29.39
CA VAL A 195 7.20 -37.03 -28.23
C VAL A 195 5.97 -37.92 -28.18
N TYR A 196 5.60 -38.31 -26.95
CA TYR A 196 4.44 -39.12 -26.61
C TYR A 196 3.57 -38.35 -25.60
N PRO A 197 2.29 -38.72 -25.45
CA PRO A 197 1.43 -38.10 -24.44
C PRO A 197 2.06 -38.21 -23.05
N PRO A 198 1.97 -37.17 -22.21
CA PRO A 198 2.60 -37.17 -20.91
C PRO A 198 2.08 -38.32 -20.04
N GLU A 199 2.98 -38.99 -19.30
CA GLU A 199 2.63 -40.00 -18.30
C GLU A 199 1.79 -39.39 -17.17
N ILE A 200 0.47 -39.39 -17.33
CA ILE A 200 -0.42 -39.02 -16.25
C ILE A 200 -0.54 -40.18 -15.27
N LYS A 201 -0.33 -39.92 -13.99
CA LYS A 201 -0.47 -40.90 -12.90
C LYS A 201 -1.69 -40.57 -12.03
N GLY A 202 -2.28 -41.60 -11.42
CA GLY A 202 -3.33 -41.44 -10.40
C GLY A 202 -4.66 -40.91 -10.95
N ARG A 203 -5.24 -39.92 -10.25
CA ARG A 203 -6.60 -39.40 -10.51
C ARG A 203 -6.78 -38.85 -11.92
N ASP A 204 -5.79 -38.13 -12.44
CA ASP A 204 -5.90 -37.45 -13.73
C ASP A 204 -5.88 -38.45 -14.90
N ALA A 205 -5.23 -39.60 -14.72
CA ALA A 205 -5.21 -40.68 -15.71
C ALA A 205 -6.59 -41.32 -15.83
N VAL A 206 -7.25 -41.53 -14.68
CA VAL A 206 -8.61 -42.03 -14.60
C VAL A 206 -9.58 -41.05 -15.25
N LEU A 207 -9.44 -39.74 -15.00
CA LEU A 207 -10.28 -38.71 -15.63
C LEU A 207 -10.10 -38.66 -17.15
N ARG A 208 -8.86 -38.76 -17.65
CA ARG A 208 -8.59 -38.81 -19.10
C ARG A 208 -9.19 -40.06 -19.74
N ALA A 209 -8.97 -41.23 -19.13
CA ALA A 209 -9.54 -42.48 -19.60
C ALA A 209 -11.08 -42.42 -19.60
N LEU A 210 -11.68 -41.83 -18.56
CA LEU A 210 -13.12 -41.62 -18.48
C LEU A 210 -13.64 -40.70 -19.59
N LYS A 211 -12.97 -39.57 -19.84
CA LYS A 211 -13.35 -38.63 -20.91
C LYS A 211 -13.28 -39.30 -22.29
N LYS A 212 -12.19 -40.03 -22.57
CA LYS A 212 -12.01 -40.78 -23.82
C LYS A 212 -13.05 -41.89 -23.99
N ALA A 213 -13.42 -42.57 -22.90
CA ALA A 213 -14.48 -43.58 -22.91
C ALA A 213 -15.86 -42.95 -23.21
N VAL A 214 -16.17 -41.81 -22.59
CA VAL A 214 -17.39 -41.03 -22.86
C VAL A 214 -17.45 -40.61 -24.33
N GLU A 215 -16.39 -40.01 -24.86
CA GLU A 215 -16.34 -39.57 -26.26
C GLU A 215 -16.53 -40.75 -27.23
N LYS A 216 -15.78 -41.84 -27.02
CA LYS A 216 -15.88 -43.05 -27.85
C LYS A 216 -17.28 -43.69 -27.83
N GLU A 217 -17.95 -43.69 -26.69
CA GLU A 217 -19.30 -44.26 -26.55
C GLU A 217 -20.35 -43.43 -27.30
N ASN A 218 -20.15 -42.10 -27.37
CA ASN A 218 -21.06 -41.19 -28.06
C ASN A 218 -20.73 -40.99 -29.56
N GLU A 219 -19.49 -41.22 -30.00
CA GLU A 219 -19.11 -41.21 -31.43
C GLU A 219 -19.88 -42.22 -32.28
N ALA A 220 -20.33 -43.31 -31.68
CA ALA A 220 -21.10 -44.36 -32.36
C ALA A 220 -22.55 -43.94 -32.69
N HIS A 221 -23.08 -42.90 -32.02
CA HIS A 221 -24.49 -42.51 -32.07
C HIS A 221 -24.67 -40.97 -32.13
N PRO A 222 -24.07 -40.25 -33.09
CA PRO A 222 -24.05 -38.78 -33.09
C PRO A 222 -25.43 -38.13 -33.33
N GLU A 223 -26.37 -38.86 -33.93
CA GLU A 223 -27.74 -38.40 -34.20
C GLU A 223 -28.71 -38.52 -33.01
N GLU A 224 -28.30 -39.16 -31.91
CA GLU A 224 -29.18 -39.38 -30.76
C GLU A 224 -29.26 -38.15 -29.85
N THR A 225 -30.45 -37.87 -29.32
CA THR A 225 -30.67 -36.75 -28.39
C THR A 225 -30.13 -37.00 -26.98
N ALA A 226 -29.77 -38.25 -26.67
CA ALA A 226 -29.24 -38.66 -25.38
C ALA A 226 -27.71 -38.73 -25.43
N TYR A 227 -27.06 -38.32 -24.32
CA TYR A 227 -25.61 -38.43 -24.17
C TYR A 227 -25.31 -39.52 -23.14
N TYR A 228 -24.62 -40.56 -23.59
CA TYR A 228 -24.36 -41.77 -22.81
C TYR A 228 -23.13 -41.58 -21.93
N LEU A 229 -23.20 -42.14 -20.73
CA LEU A 229 -22.12 -42.10 -19.74
C LEU A 229 -21.74 -43.55 -19.41
N PRO A 230 -20.44 -43.90 -19.39
CA PRO A 230 -20.00 -45.25 -19.18
C PRO A 230 -20.35 -45.71 -17.76
N GLU A 231 -20.91 -46.92 -17.66
CA GLU A 231 -21.19 -47.59 -16.39
C GLU A 231 -19.92 -48.19 -15.76
N THR A 232 -18.93 -48.52 -16.60
CA THR A 232 -17.65 -49.10 -16.16
C THR A 232 -16.45 -48.46 -16.84
N LEU A 233 -15.35 -48.34 -16.10
CA LEU A 233 -14.05 -47.92 -16.62
C LEU A 233 -13.01 -48.93 -16.14
N ASN A 234 -12.33 -49.61 -17.07
CA ASN A 234 -11.33 -50.65 -16.77
C ASN A 234 -11.83 -51.76 -15.80
N GLY A 235 -13.14 -52.08 -15.83
CA GLY A 235 -13.76 -53.09 -14.97
C GLY A 235 -14.26 -52.59 -13.61
N GLU A 236 -14.04 -51.31 -13.27
CA GLU A 236 -14.59 -50.66 -12.07
C GLU A 236 -15.88 -49.90 -12.40
N THR A 237 -16.83 -49.84 -11.45
CA THR A 237 -18.13 -49.16 -11.64
C THR A 237 -18.01 -47.64 -11.44
N VAL A 238 -18.55 -46.85 -12.37
CA VAL A 238 -18.54 -45.38 -12.31
C VAL A 238 -19.90 -44.88 -11.82
N THR A 239 -19.89 -44.07 -10.75
CA THR A 239 -21.11 -43.45 -10.21
C THR A 239 -21.17 -41.98 -10.59
N TRP A 240 -22.26 -41.60 -11.26
CA TRP A 240 -22.50 -40.22 -11.70
C TRP A 240 -23.44 -39.51 -10.72
N SER A 241 -23.06 -38.31 -10.28
CA SER A 241 -23.91 -37.46 -9.45
C SER A 241 -23.84 -36.01 -9.93
N LYS A 242 -24.97 -35.30 -9.87
CA LYS A 242 -25.02 -33.87 -10.17
C LYS A 242 -24.56 -33.11 -8.93
N VAL A 243 -23.62 -32.19 -9.12
CA VAL A 243 -23.23 -31.24 -8.06
C VAL A 243 -24.42 -30.33 -7.78
N PRO A 244 -24.85 -30.16 -6.52
CA PRO A 244 -25.93 -29.25 -6.19
C PRO A 244 -25.52 -27.81 -6.52
N ASP A 245 -26.41 -27.08 -7.20
CA ASP A 245 -26.19 -25.67 -7.52
C ASP A 245 -26.42 -24.80 -6.27
N LEU A 246 -25.33 -24.22 -5.74
CA LEU A 246 -25.35 -23.37 -4.54
C LEU A 246 -25.54 -21.87 -4.85
N THR A 247 -25.70 -21.49 -6.12
CA THR A 247 -25.82 -20.08 -6.54
C THR A 247 -26.94 -19.34 -5.81
N GLY A 248 -28.03 -20.02 -5.45
CA GLY A 248 -29.12 -19.44 -4.66
C GLY A 248 -28.73 -19.02 -3.23
N LEU A 249 -27.83 -19.77 -2.58
CA LEU A 249 -27.36 -19.47 -1.23
C LEU A 249 -26.47 -18.22 -1.23
N GLU A 250 -25.61 -18.09 -2.25
CA GLU A 250 -24.74 -16.93 -2.43
C GLU A 250 -25.55 -15.64 -2.63
N LEU A 251 -26.60 -15.69 -3.46
CA LEU A 251 -27.51 -14.57 -3.68
C LEU A 251 -28.27 -14.17 -2.40
N MET A 252 -28.70 -15.14 -1.60
CA MET A 252 -29.36 -14.86 -0.31
C MET A 252 -28.40 -14.21 0.70
N ALA A 253 -27.15 -14.67 0.76
CA ALA A 253 -26.13 -14.07 1.61
C ALA A 253 -25.83 -12.62 1.22
N LEU A 254 -25.72 -12.34 -0.09
CA LEU A 254 -25.54 -11.00 -0.65
C LEU A 254 -26.71 -10.07 -0.31
N ALA A 255 -27.95 -10.56 -0.46
CA ALA A 255 -29.15 -9.79 -0.12
C ALA A 255 -29.22 -9.45 1.38
N ALA A 256 -28.88 -10.41 2.26
CA ALA A 256 -28.84 -10.19 3.70
C ALA A 256 -27.77 -9.15 4.08
N ALA A 257 -26.57 -9.24 3.48
CA ALA A 257 -25.51 -8.27 3.69
C ALA A 257 -25.92 -6.85 3.25
N ALA A 258 -26.54 -6.72 2.06
CA ALA A 258 -27.06 -5.45 1.57
C ALA A 258 -28.14 -4.87 2.50
N GLY A 259 -29.05 -5.71 2.99
CA GLY A 259 -30.08 -5.32 3.97
C GLY A 259 -29.48 -4.78 5.27
N ALA A 260 -28.45 -5.46 5.80
CA ALA A 260 -27.74 -5.03 7.01
C ALA A 260 -27.04 -3.68 6.81
N VAL A 261 -26.41 -3.46 5.65
CA VAL A 261 -25.75 -2.18 5.31
C VAL A 261 -26.78 -1.06 5.22
N CYS A 262 -27.92 -1.27 4.54
CA CYS A 262 -29.00 -0.29 4.44
C CYS A 262 -29.57 0.08 5.81
N TRP A 263 -29.77 -0.90 6.69
CA TRP A 263 -30.24 -0.67 8.06
C TRP A 263 -29.24 0.16 8.88
N ALA A 264 -27.96 -0.20 8.82
CA ALA A 264 -26.89 0.54 9.51
C ALA A 264 -26.73 1.98 8.97
N ALA A 265 -26.87 2.18 7.66
CA ALA A 265 -26.81 3.51 7.04
C ALA A 265 -27.97 4.40 7.53
N LYS A 266 -29.19 3.87 7.58
CA LYS A 266 -30.37 4.60 8.06
C LYS A 266 -30.23 4.99 9.54
N GLY A 267 -29.69 4.09 10.37
CA GLY A 267 -29.39 4.39 11.77
C GLY A 267 -28.37 5.52 11.94
N LYS A 268 -27.30 5.52 11.13
CA LYS A 268 -26.30 6.60 11.14
C LYS A 268 -26.85 7.94 10.64
N GLU A 269 -27.75 7.91 9.66
CA GLU A 269 -28.38 9.13 9.14
C GLU A 269 -29.26 9.80 10.19
N GLN A 270 -30.13 9.04 10.85
CA GLN A 270 -30.97 9.55 11.94
C GLN A 270 -30.15 10.12 13.09
N GLU A 271 -29.07 9.42 13.48
CA GLU A 271 -28.18 9.91 14.53
C GLU A 271 -27.47 11.20 14.12
N LYS A 272 -27.05 11.31 12.85
CA LYS A 272 -26.44 12.52 12.31
C LYS A 272 -27.42 13.69 12.26
N GLU A 273 -28.68 13.46 11.90
CA GLU A 273 -29.73 14.49 11.94
C GLU A 273 -30.01 14.96 13.37
N ARG A 274 -30.08 14.03 14.33
CA ARG A 274 -30.23 14.34 15.75
C ARG A 274 -29.06 15.20 16.26
N GLN A 275 -27.83 14.80 15.96
CA GLN A 275 -26.63 15.55 16.33
C GLN A 275 -26.62 16.95 15.72
N LYS A 276 -26.94 17.08 14.42
CA LYS A 276 -27.05 18.40 13.77
C LYS A 276 -28.09 19.30 14.44
N ARG A 277 -29.23 18.73 14.84
CA ARG A 277 -30.30 19.45 15.57
C ARG A 277 -29.78 19.94 16.92
N GLU A 278 -29.15 19.08 17.70
CA GLU A 278 -28.56 19.41 19.01
C GLU A 278 -27.46 20.48 18.90
N GLU A 279 -26.56 20.35 17.92
CA GLU A 279 -25.51 21.33 17.65
C GLU A 279 -26.06 22.69 17.19
N GLN A 280 -27.14 22.73 16.41
CA GLN A 280 -27.79 23.99 16.06
C GLN A 280 -28.38 24.66 17.30
N MET A 281 -29.10 23.91 18.14
CA MET A 281 -29.69 24.43 19.37
C MET A 281 -28.62 24.98 20.33
N LEU A 282 -27.53 24.25 20.56
CA LEU A 282 -26.43 24.73 21.42
C LEU A 282 -25.77 26.01 20.89
N ARG A 283 -25.68 26.19 19.56
CA ARG A 283 -25.17 27.43 18.96
C ARG A 283 -26.11 28.62 19.13
N ASP A 284 -27.41 28.37 19.14
CA ASP A 284 -28.45 29.39 19.34
C ASP A 284 -28.63 29.76 20.83
N TYR A 285 -28.25 28.87 21.75
CA TYR A 285 -28.45 29.04 23.20
C TYR A 285 -27.93 30.37 23.75
N PRO A 286 -26.68 30.82 23.48
CA PRO A 286 -26.18 32.09 24.02
C PRO A 286 -26.97 33.30 23.49
N GLU A 287 -27.45 33.25 22.24
CA GLU A 287 -28.27 34.32 21.65
C GLU A 287 -29.64 34.39 22.35
N ILE A 288 -30.25 33.24 22.62
CA ILE A 288 -31.54 33.16 23.31
C ILE A 288 -31.43 33.67 24.75
N VAL A 289 -30.46 33.17 25.53
CA VAL A 289 -30.28 33.58 26.93
C VAL A 289 -29.95 35.06 27.01
N SER A 290 -29.11 35.60 26.12
CA SER A 290 -28.81 37.03 26.06
C SER A 290 -30.05 37.89 25.79
N LYS A 291 -30.93 37.47 24.86
CA LYS A 291 -32.22 38.14 24.63
C LYS A 291 -33.12 38.09 25.87
N MET A 292 -33.13 36.96 26.58
CA MET A 292 -33.90 36.83 27.83
C MET A 292 -33.38 37.81 28.89
N VAL A 293 -32.07 37.88 29.12
CA VAL A 293 -31.44 38.82 30.06
C VAL A 293 -31.78 40.26 29.71
N LEU A 294 -31.67 40.65 28.43
CA LEU A 294 -31.96 42.00 27.96
C LEU A 294 -33.42 42.40 28.24
N LEU A 295 -34.36 41.54 27.88
CA LEU A 295 -35.80 41.83 28.01
C LEU A 295 -36.26 41.75 29.48
N LEU A 296 -35.74 40.82 30.27
CA LEU A 296 -35.97 40.77 31.72
C LEU A 296 -35.40 42.02 32.41
N GLY A 297 -34.21 42.47 31.99
CA GLY A 297 -33.58 43.70 32.48
C GLY A 297 -34.39 44.95 32.15
N ALA A 298 -35.13 44.95 31.05
CA ALA A 298 -36.10 45.99 30.69
C ALA A 298 -37.43 45.91 31.49
N GLY A 299 -37.55 44.98 32.44
CA GLY A 299 -38.70 44.84 33.32
C GLY A 299 -39.83 43.97 32.77
N LEU A 300 -39.64 43.26 31.65
CA LEU A 300 -40.64 42.31 31.15
C LEU A 300 -40.66 41.05 32.04
N GLY A 301 -41.85 40.47 32.24
CA GLY A 301 -41.98 39.15 32.85
C GLY A 301 -41.59 38.02 31.90
N MET A 302 -41.13 36.89 32.43
CA MET A 302 -40.56 35.79 31.64
C MET A 302 -41.48 35.27 30.52
N ARG A 303 -42.78 35.16 30.76
CA ARG A 303 -43.77 34.79 29.74
C ARG A 303 -43.75 35.75 28.55
N LYS A 304 -43.82 37.06 28.80
CA LYS A 304 -43.75 38.10 27.75
C LYS A 304 -42.42 38.10 27.02
N VAL A 305 -41.33 37.76 27.72
CA VAL A 305 -39.99 37.62 27.11
C VAL A 305 -39.99 36.50 26.07
N LEU A 306 -40.51 35.32 26.41
CA LEU A 306 -40.62 34.20 25.45
C LEU A 306 -41.55 34.53 24.29
N GLU A 307 -42.71 35.12 24.57
CA GLU A 307 -43.66 35.58 23.54
C GLU A 307 -42.97 36.56 22.58
N ARG A 308 -42.17 37.50 23.10
CA ARG A 308 -41.44 38.45 22.27
C ARG A 308 -40.39 37.75 21.39
N ILE A 309 -39.62 36.83 21.96
CA ILE A 309 -38.63 36.04 21.22
C ILE A 309 -39.31 35.22 20.11
N ALA A 310 -40.46 34.60 20.40
CA ALA A 310 -41.25 33.82 19.45
C ALA A 310 -41.80 34.69 18.30
N VAL A 311 -42.28 35.89 18.60
CA VAL A 311 -42.77 36.85 17.59
C VAL A 311 -41.63 37.35 16.70
N ASP A 312 -40.50 37.73 17.29
CA ASP A 312 -39.35 38.22 16.54
C ASP A 312 -38.77 37.13 15.63
N TYR A 313 -38.76 35.87 16.10
CA TYR A 313 -38.39 34.71 15.27
C TYR A 313 -39.35 34.48 14.10
N ARG A 314 -40.67 34.45 14.34
CA ARG A 314 -41.67 34.27 13.28
C ARG A 314 -41.58 35.35 12.20
N LYS A 315 -41.33 36.60 12.61
CA LYS A 315 -41.08 37.71 11.68
C LYS A 315 -39.83 37.48 10.84
N ASN A 316 -38.73 37.05 11.44
CA ASN A 316 -37.50 36.74 10.72
C ASN A 316 -37.71 35.60 9.70
N LEU A 317 -38.42 34.54 10.09
CA LEU A 317 -38.77 33.42 9.21
C LEU A 317 -39.62 33.88 8.01
N ALA A 318 -40.61 34.75 8.22
CA ALA A 318 -41.44 35.32 7.15
C ALA A 318 -40.64 36.20 6.17
N LEU A 319 -39.51 36.76 6.60
CA LEU A 319 -38.59 37.55 5.77
C LEU A 319 -37.52 36.69 5.06
N GLY A 320 -37.67 35.35 5.06
CA GLY A 320 -36.71 34.43 4.42
C GLY A 320 -35.60 33.93 5.35
N GLY A 321 -35.75 34.10 6.66
CA GLY A 321 -34.84 33.54 7.66
C GLY A 321 -34.78 32.01 7.63
N GLN A 322 -33.68 31.44 8.13
CA GLN A 322 -33.55 29.98 8.26
C GLN A 322 -34.34 29.47 9.47
N LYS A 323 -34.94 28.28 9.33
CA LYS A 323 -35.59 27.57 10.44
C LYS A 323 -34.55 27.19 11.51
N ARG A 324 -34.86 27.49 12.77
CA ARG A 324 -33.98 27.21 13.92
C ARG A 324 -34.72 26.42 14.99
N PHE A 325 -34.24 25.22 15.31
CA PHE A 325 -34.98 24.28 16.18
C PHE A 325 -35.27 24.82 17.59
N ALA A 326 -34.33 25.54 18.20
CA ALA A 326 -34.54 26.08 19.54
C ALA A 326 -35.64 27.15 19.58
N TYR A 327 -35.73 27.99 18.55
CA TYR A 327 -36.76 29.01 18.45
C TYR A 327 -38.14 28.42 18.13
N GLU A 328 -38.21 27.37 17.30
CA GLU A 328 -39.45 26.61 17.05
C GLU A 328 -40.03 26.03 18.35
N GLU A 329 -39.18 25.45 19.20
CA GLU A 329 -39.62 24.94 20.50
C GLU A 329 -40.09 26.05 21.45
N ILE A 330 -39.50 27.26 21.38
CA ILE A 330 -40.00 28.43 22.14
C ILE A 330 -41.39 28.84 21.62
N VAL A 331 -41.58 28.90 20.30
CA VAL A 331 -42.91 29.19 19.69
C VAL A 331 -43.94 28.17 20.13
N PHE A 332 -43.60 26.88 20.06
CA PHE A 332 -44.48 25.80 20.48
C PHE A 332 -44.82 25.90 21.99
N THR A 333 -43.85 26.25 22.82
CA THR A 333 -44.07 26.45 24.26
C THR A 333 -45.01 27.63 24.54
N CYS A 334 -44.89 28.74 23.79
CA CYS A 334 -45.85 29.84 23.85
C CYS A 334 -47.26 29.39 23.46
N GLN A 335 -47.40 28.58 22.41
CA GLN A 335 -48.69 28.02 21.98
C GLN A 335 -49.30 27.08 23.04
N GLU A 336 -48.49 26.23 23.70
CA GLU A 336 -48.98 25.41 24.81
C GLU A 336 -49.56 26.28 25.95
N MET A 337 -48.87 27.37 26.29
CA MET A 337 -49.35 28.31 27.32
C MET A 337 -50.61 29.09 26.90
N GLU A 338 -50.72 29.45 25.62
CA GLU A 338 -51.94 30.04 25.05
C GLU A 338 -53.13 29.06 25.09
N ASN A 339 -52.85 27.77 24.91
CA ASN A 339 -53.84 26.68 24.98
C ASN A 339 -54.16 26.22 26.42
N GLY A 340 -53.70 26.95 27.44
CA GLY A 340 -54.08 26.71 28.84
C GLY A 340 -53.14 25.81 29.64
N VAL A 341 -52.00 25.40 29.09
CA VAL A 341 -50.95 24.72 29.88
C VAL A 341 -50.30 25.72 30.84
N SER A 342 -50.10 25.33 32.10
CA SER A 342 -49.46 26.22 33.09
C SER A 342 -48.02 26.56 32.69
N GLU A 343 -47.54 27.77 33.01
CA GLU A 343 -46.16 28.19 32.68
C GLU A 343 -45.11 27.23 33.24
N GLN A 344 -45.32 26.76 34.47
CA GLN A 344 -44.43 25.80 35.12
C GLN A 344 -44.30 24.52 34.30
N GLU A 345 -45.43 23.96 33.86
CA GLU A 345 -45.46 22.72 33.09
C GLU A 345 -44.91 22.92 31.67
N ALA A 346 -45.26 24.03 31.02
CA ALA A 346 -44.77 24.37 29.70
C ALA A 346 -43.23 24.49 29.67
N TYR A 347 -42.61 25.14 30.67
CA TYR A 347 -41.14 25.25 30.75
C TYR A 347 -40.48 23.88 30.97
N GLN A 348 -41.06 23.01 31.81
CA GLN A 348 -40.53 21.66 32.01
C GLN A 348 -40.59 20.83 30.73
N ARG A 349 -41.73 20.84 30.03
CA ARG A 349 -41.90 20.14 28.76
C ARG A 349 -40.96 20.67 27.68
N MET A 350 -40.76 21.99 27.62
CA MET A 350 -39.79 22.62 26.71
C MET A 350 -38.37 22.07 26.92
N GLY A 351 -37.88 22.03 28.17
CA GLY A 351 -36.57 21.47 28.48
C GLY A 351 -36.43 19.99 28.12
N MET A 352 -37.50 19.20 28.31
CA MET A 352 -37.51 17.79 27.91
C MET A 352 -37.46 17.60 26.39
N ARG A 353 -38.26 18.35 25.62
CA ARG A 353 -38.30 18.28 24.14
C ARG A 353 -37.02 18.75 23.46
N MET A 354 -36.39 19.80 24.00
CA MET A 354 -35.13 20.33 23.49
C MET A 354 -33.96 19.36 23.75
N GLY A 355 -34.05 18.49 24.77
CA GLY A 355 -33.19 17.31 24.93
C GLY A 355 -31.71 17.57 25.26
N THR A 356 -31.25 18.81 25.18
CA THR A 356 -29.87 19.23 25.40
C THR A 356 -29.66 19.69 26.85
N GLY A 357 -28.47 19.43 27.40
CA GLY A 357 -28.15 19.71 28.81
C GLY A 357 -28.39 21.18 29.21
N ALA A 358 -27.94 22.12 28.38
CA ALA A 358 -28.10 23.56 28.61
C ALA A 358 -29.58 23.98 28.73
N TYR A 359 -30.44 23.52 27.81
CA TYR A 359 -31.86 23.88 27.83
C TYR A 359 -32.65 23.18 28.93
N ARG A 360 -32.24 21.97 29.36
CA ARG A 360 -32.82 21.34 30.57
C ARG A 360 -32.49 22.14 31.82
N SER A 361 -31.25 22.59 31.98
CA SER A 361 -30.84 23.46 33.09
C SER A 361 -31.61 24.78 33.06
N LEU A 362 -31.74 25.41 31.89
CA LEU A 362 -32.55 26.60 31.69
C LEU A 362 -34.01 26.39 32.12
N ALA A 363 -34.66 25.31 31.65
CA ALA A 363 -36.04 24.99 32.03
C ALA A 363 -36.20 24.88 33.56
N VAL A 364 -35.25 24.23 34.25
CA VAL A 364 -35.25 24.13 35.71
C VAL A 364 -35.13 25.53 36.35
N LEU A 365 -34.24 26.39 35.86
CA LEU A 365 -34.09 27.76 36.36
C LEU A 365 -35.38 28.58 36.18
N LEU A 366 -36.02 28.48 35.01
CA LEU A 366 -37.28 29.16 34.71
C LEU A 366 -38.40 28.70 35.63
N THR A 367 -38.56 27.38 35.81
CA THR A 367 -39.57 26.82 36.72
C THR A 367 -39.32 27.21 38.18
N GLN A 368 -38.07 27.26 38.63
CA GLN A 368 -37.73 27.71 39.99
C GLN A 368 -38.02 29.21 40.20
N ASN A 369 -37.86 30.03 39.15
CA ASN A 369 -38.12 31.45 39.24
C ASN A 369 -39.59 31.78 39.50
N LEU A 370 -40.51 31.02 38.91
CA LEU A 370 -41.95 31.18 39.15
C LEU A 370 -42.32 31.13 40.64
N LYS A 371 -41.54 30.42 41.46
CA LYS A 371 -41.76 30.30 42.91
C LYS A 371 -41.05 31.35 43.76
N LYS A 372 -39.95 31.95 43.28
CA LYS A 372 -39.02 32.79 44.07
C LYS A 372 -38.91 34.26 43.63
N GLY A 373 -39.51 34.64 42.49
CA GLY A 373 -39.57 36.03 42.00
C GLY A 373 -38.38 36.47 41.12
N SER A 374 -38.60 37.46 40.25
CA SER A 374 -37.74 37.80 39.09
C SER A 374 -36.32 38.32 39.39
N LYS A 375 -36.08 38.93 40.55
CA LYS A 375 -34.78 39.56 40.86
C LYS A 375 -33.61 38.56 40.90
N GLY A 376 -33.83 37.35 41.42
CA GLY A 376 -32.78 36.32 41.49
C GLY A 376 -32.48 35.63 40.15
N LEU A 377 -33.48 35.53 39.26
CA LEU A 377 -33.31 34.90 37.94
C LEU A 377 -32.46 35.77 37.01
N LEU A 378 -32.58 37.08 37.07
CA LEU A 378 -31.80 37.97 36.21
C LEU A 378 -30.28 37.79 36.42
N GLU A 379 -29.84 37.70 37.68
CA GLU A 379 -28.41 37.48 37.99
C GLU A 379 -27.95 36.08 37.56
N LEU A 380 -28.76 35.05 37.79
CA LEU A 380 -28.44 33.69 37.32
C LEU A 380 -28.35 33.60 35.79
N LEU A 381 -29.27 34.24 35.06
CA LEU A 381 -29.24 34.26 33.60
C LEU A 381 -28.10 35.12 33.04
N LYS A 382 -27.68 36.18 33.73
CA LYS A 382 -26.48 36.95 33.34
C LYS A 382 -25.23 36.08 33.41
N GLN A 383 -25.06 35.34 34.51
CA GLN A 383 -23.95 34.40 34.67
C GLN A 383 -24.00 33.32 33.57
N GLU A 384 -25.14 32.66 33.40
CA GLU A 384 -25.34 31.64 32.36
C GLU A 384 -25.07 32.18 30.95
N SER A 385 -25.52 33.41 30.64
CA SER A 385 -25.26 34.07 29.36
C SER A 385 -23.77 34.28 29.11
N GLN A 386 -23.03 34.71 30.14
CA GLN A 386 -21.60 34.96 30.04
C GLN A 386 -20.84 33.65 29.81
N GLU A 387 -21.16 32.61 30.60
CA GLU A 387 -20.58 31.27 30.45
C GLU A 387 -20.87 30.69 29.06
N ALA A 388 -22.11 30.80 28.58
CA ALA A 388 -22.52 30.34 27.25
C ALA A 388 -21.80 31.10 26.11
N PHE A 389 -21.54 32.40 26.27
CA PHE A 389 -20.76 33.19 25.31
C PHE A 389 -19.28 32.80 25.29
N GLU A 390 -18.69 32.57 26.46
CA GLU A 390 -17.32 32.09 26.59
C GLU A 390 -17.14 30.70 25.98
N GLU A 391 -18.09 29.80 26.24
CA GLU A 391 -18.11 28.46 25.66
C GLU A 391 -18.25 28.52 24.12
N ARG A 392 -19.14 29.36 23.59
CA ARG A 392 -19.24 29.61 22.14
C ARG A 392 -17.90 30.09 21.56
N ARG A 393 -17.18 30.96 22.27
CA ARG A 393 -15.86 31.45 21.85
C ARG A 393 -14.81 30.33 21.86
N ARG A 394 -14.83 29.45 22.86
CA ARG A 394 -13.96 28.25 22.93
C ARG A 394 -14.27 27.27 21.81
N GLN A 395 -15.55 27.01 21.53
CA GLN A 395 -15.99 26.14 20.44
C GLN A 395 -15.60 26.70 19.07
N ALA A 396 -15.72 28.00 18.85
CA ALA A 396 -15.26 28.64 17.61
C ALA A 396 -13.76 28.45 17.39
N LYS A 397 -12.94 28.59 18.46
CA LYS A 397 -11.49 28.33 18.39
C LYS A 397 -11.19 26.86 18.07
N THR A 398 -11.78 25.92 18.80
CA THR A 398 -11.52 24.48 18.58
C THR A 398 -12.03 23.99 17.23
N THR A 399 -13.12 24.55 16.72
CA THR A 399 -13.62 24.23 15.37
C THR A 399 -12.69 24.81 14.30
N GLY A 400 -12.13 26.00 14.52
CA GLY A 400 -11.08 26.58 13.67
C GLY A 400 -9.80 25.72 13.65
N GLU A 401 -9.36 25.24 14.81
CA GLU A 401 -8.22 24.32 14.94
C GLU A 401 -8.49 22.98 14.23
N LYS A 402 -9.67 22.37 14.44
CA LYS A 402 -10.07 21.13 13.76
C LYS A 402 -10.17 21.30 12.23
N ALA A 403 -10.60 22.47 11.76
CA ALA A 403 -10.63 22.76 10.33
C ALA A 403 -9.21 22.82 9.74
N SER A 404 -8.26 23.43 10.46
CA SER A 404 -6.83 23.43 10.08
C SER A 404 -6.27 22.02 9.99
N THR A 405 -6.53 21.15 10.98
CA THR A 405 -6.05 19.76 10.95
C THR A 405 -6.69 18.92 9.84
N LYS A 406 -7.96 19.15 9.50
CA LYS A 406 -8.63 18.46 8.38
C LYS A 406 -8.01 18.79 7.02
N LEU A 407 -7.39 19.97 6.86
CA LEU A 407 -6.70 20.36 5.62
C LEU A 407 -5.30 19.73 5.49
N LEU A 408 -4.68 19.32 6.60
CA LEU A 408 -3.37 18.66 6.58
C LEU A 408 -3.43 17.25 5.99
N LEU A 409 -4.55 16.54 6.15
CA LEU A 409 -4.69 15.16 5.70
C LEU A 409 -4.64 15.02 4.16
N PRO A 410 -5.39 15.80 3.37
CA PRO A 410 -5.24 15.84 1.92
C PRO A 410 -3.81 16.20 1.45
N MET A 411 -3.15 17.16 2.11
CA MET A 411 -1.78 17.55 1.77
C MET A 411 -0.78 16.42 2.03
N GLY A 412 -0.92 15.70 3.15
CA GLY A 412 -0.07 14.54 3.46
C GLY A 412 -0.25 13.38 2.46
N MET A 413 -1.49 13.08 2.06
CA MET A 413 -1.76 12.05 1.05
C MET A 413 -1.18 12.41 -0.32
N MET A 414 -1.29 13.68 -0.74
CA MET A 414 -0.70 14.14 -1.99
C MET A 414 0.82 13.98 -1.99
N LEU A 415 1.48 14.33 -0.89
CA LEU A 415 2.93 14.14 -0.72
C LEU A 415 3.33 12.66 -0.76
N ALA A 416 2.55 11.77 -0.14
CA ALA A 416 2.80 10.33 -0.20
C ALA A 416 2.71 9.78 -1.63
N VAL A 417 1.72 10.22 -2.42
CA VAL A 417 1.58 9.83 -3.84
C VAL A 417 2.79 10.29 -4.64
N VAL A 418 3.25 11.54 -4.45
CA VAL A 418 4.44 12.06 -5.13
C VAL A 418 5.69 11.25 -4.74
N LEU A 419 5.85 10.88 -3.46
CA LEU A 419 6.96 10.05 -3.00
C LEU A 419 6.98 8.70 -3.72
N VAL A 420 5.84 8.01 -3.81
CA VAL A 420 5.72 6.71 -4.48
C VAL A 420 6.13 6.81 -5.95
N ILE A 421 5.64 7.85 -6.66
CA ILE A 421 5.97 8.08 -8.06
C ILE A 421 7.48 8.28 -8.27
N LEU A 422 8.18 8.88 -7.32
CA LEU A 422 9.63 9.09 -7.41
C LEU A 422 10.44 7.85 -7.00
N THR A 423 10.02 7.15 -5.94
CA THR A 423 10.79 6.01 -5.40
C THR A 423 10.64 4.75 -6.24
N VAL A 424 9.45 4.47 -6.77
CA VAL A 424 9.19 3.22 -7.51
C VAL A 424 10.08 3.09 -8.75
N PRO A 425 10.22 4.11 -9.63
CA PRO A 425 11.12 4.04 -10.77
C PRO A 425 12.58 3.92 -10.34
N ALA A 426 12.99 4.61 -9.27
CA ALA A 426 14.36 4.54 -8.76
C ALA A 426 14.71 3.11 -8.31
N PHE A 427 13.83 2.45 -7.56
CA PHE A 427 14.04 1.06 -7.15
C PHE A 427 14.01 0.08 -8.34
N LEU A 428 13.11 0.29 -9.31
CA LEU A 428 13.07 -0.53 -10.52
C LEU A 428 14.34 -0.35 -11.37
N SER A 429 14.90 0.86 -11.44
CA SER A 429 16.17 1.14 -12.15
C SER A 429 17.43 0.65 -11.44
N PHE A 430 17.33 0.23 -10.17
CA PHE A 430 18.42 -0.42 -9.46
C PHE A 430 18.39 -1.96 -9.60
N TYR A 431 17.26 -2.53 -10.03
CA TYR A 431 17.05 -3.97 -10.19
C TYR A 431 16.97 -4.44 -11.64
N ALA A 432 16.71 -3.52 -12.58
CA ALA A 432 16.98 -3.69 -14.01
C ALA A 432 18.39 -3.17 -14.31
#